data_AF-A0A7X7L3I2-F1
#
_entry.id   AF-A0A7X7L3I2-F1
#
_cell.length_a   1.000
_cell.length_b   1.000
_cell.length_c   1.000
_cell.angle_alpha   90.00
_cell.angle_beta   90.00
_cell.angle_gamma   90.00
#
_symmetry.space_group_name_H-M   'P 1'
#
loop_
_entity.id
_entity.type
_entity.pdbx_description
1 polymer ?
#
loop_
_entity_poly.entity_id
_entity_poly.type
_entity_poly.pdbx_seq_one_letter_code
_entity_poly.pdbx_strand_id
1 'polypeptide(L)'
;MLIKRSLLLIALMAATVLALYAYNRSIRPLKSPMQVRYDEWLSNTEKILRYEGAELPEAIVSLVCKDTDPVLSWELNTSKDGANVLRLLRLISDANLFSAGASLFKKHSTGPITLSVTTPTDTFKANMRREDLLSSPAGAVFMKLVEVYATGSSG
;
A
#
# COMPACT_ATOMS: atom_id res chain seq x y z
N MET A 1 -45.74 19.19 -22.50
CA MET A 1 -44.32 19.64 -22.65
C MET A 1 -43.48 19.46 -21.37
N LEU A 2 -44.07 19.62 -20.16
CA LEU A 2 -43.34 19.48 -18.89
C LEU A 2 -42.73 18.09 -18.63
N ILE A 3 -43.46 17.00 -18.94
CA ILE A 3 -43.02 15.61 -18.68
C ILE A 3 -41.73 15.25 -19.45
N LYS A 4 -41.56 15.78 -20.67
CA LYS A 4 -40.34 15.54 -21.47
C LYS A 4 -39.12 16.26 -20.88
N ARG A 5 -39.32 17.42 -20.25
CA ARG A 5 -38.24 18.19 -19.60
C ARG A 5 -37.80 17.54 -18.29
N SER A 6 -38.72 16.99 -17.51
CA SER A 6 -38.38 16.25 -16.29
C SER A 6 -37.67 14.93 -16.58
N LEU A 7 -38.06 14.19 -17.62
CA LEU A 7 -37.34 12.99 -18.07
C LEU A 7 -35.90 13.32 -18.54
N LEU A 8 -35.72 14.44 -19.26
CA LEU A 8 -34.40 14.88 -19.70
C LEU A 8 -33.48 15.23 -18.51
N LEU A 9 -34.01 15.91 -17.49
CA LEU A 9 -33.26 16.25 -16.28
C LEU A 9 -32.84 15.00 -15.48
N ILE A 10 -33.71 14.01 -15.36
CA ILE A 10 -33.39 12.74 -14.69
C ILE A 10 -32.28 12.00 -15.44
N ALA A 11 -32.37 11.92 -16.77
CA ALA A 11 -31.35 11.29 -17.59
C ALA A 11 -29.99 12.00 -17.48
N LEU A 12 -29.98 13.34 -17.43
CA LEU A 12 -28.77 14.13 -17.27
C LEU A 12 -28.09 13.90 -15.90
N MET A 13 -28.90 13.85 -14.82
CA MET A 13 -28.38 13.54 -13.49
C MET A 13 -27.81 12.13 -13.41
N ALA A 14 -28.50 11.13 -13.97
CA ALA A 14 -28.00 9.76 -14.02
C ALA A 14 -26.67 9.66 -14.77
N ALA A 15 -26.54 10.33 -15.93
CA ALA A 15 -25.30 10.37 -16.69
C ALA A 15 -24.16 11.05 -15.92
N THR A 16 -24.45 12.12 -15.17
CA THR A 16 -23.46 12.83 -14.36
C THR A 16 -23.00 11.98 -13.18
N VAL A 17 -23.91 11.28 -12.51
CA VAL A 17 -23.58 10.31 -11.46
C VAL A 17 -22.73 9.17 -12.01
N LEU A 18 -23.06 8.65 -13.19
CA LEU A 18 -22.27 7.60 -13.85
C LEU A 18 -20.87 8.11 -14.22
N ALA A 19 -20.76 9.34 -14.73
CA ALA A 19 -19.49 9.96 -15.09
C ALA A 19 -18.63 10.23 -13.84
N LEU A 20 -19.22 10.71 -12.75
CA LEU A 20 -18.55 10.89 -11.46
C LEU A 20 -18.12 9.55 -10.86
N TYR A 21 -18.96 8.52 -10.96
CA TYR A 21 -18.62 7.17 -10.51
C TYR A 21 -17.47 6.58 -11.31
N ALA A 22 -17.50 6.71 -12.64
CA ALA A 22 -16.43 6.29 -13.53
C ALA A 22 -15.14 7.07 -13.25
N TYR A 23 -15.23 8.40 -13.14
CA TYR A 23 -14.10 9.28 -12.82
C TYR A 23 -13.48 8.93 -11.45
N ASN A 24 -14.30 8.76 -10.42
CA ASN A 24 -13.85 8.36 -9.08
C ASN A 24 -13.23 6.95 -9.07
N ARG A 25 -13.77 6.02 -9.87
CA ARG A 25 -13.17 4.70 -10.09
C ARG A 25 -11.82 4.79 -10.81
N SER A 26 -11.68 5.70 -11.77
CA SER A 26 -10.43 5.97 -12.49
C SER A 26 -9.36 6.67 -11.63
N ILE A 27 -9.75 7.35 -10.55
CA ILE A 27 -8.83 7.98 -9.59
C ILE A 27 -8.27 6.96 -8.59
N ARG A 28 -8.90 5.80 -8.40
CA ARG A 28 -8.30 4.75 -7.56
C ARG A 28 -7.00 4.29 -8.21
N PRO A 29 -5.87 4.33 -7.49
CA PRO A 29 -4.60 3.92 -8.07
C PRO A 29 -4.72 2.45 -8.48
N LEU A 30 -4.36 2.17 -9.74
CA LEU A 30 -4.40 0.81 -10.24
C LEU A 30 -3.51 -0.09 -9.37
N LYS A 31 -4.06 -1.24 -8.99
CA LYS A 31 -3.37 -2.21 -8.14
C LYS A 31 -2.72 -3.29 -9.00
N SER A 32 -1.47 -3.61 -8.72
CA SER A 32 -0.78 -4.77 -9.30
C SER A 32 -1.38 -6.07 -8.73
N PRO A 33 -1.25 -7.21 -9.42
CA PRO A 33 -1.68 -8.50 -8.87
C PRO A 33 -1.05 -8.82 -7.51
N MET A 34 0.18 -8.36 -7.29
CA MET A 34 0.88 -8.54 -6.01
C MET A 34 0.27 -7.68 -4.90
N GLN A 35 -0.10 -6.42 -5.21
CA GLN A 35 -0.81 -5.58 -4.25
C GLN A 35 -2.16 -6.19 -3.88
N VAL A 36 -2.92 -6.69 -4.86
CA VAL A 36 -4.23 -7.30 -4.60
C VAL A 36 -4.09 -8.48 -3.63
N ARG A 37 -3.13 -9.39 -3.88
CA ARG A 37 -2.84 -10.51 -2.98
C ARG A 37 -2.41 -10.06 -1.58
N TYR A 38 -1.59 -9.02 -1.51
CA TYR A 38 -1.15 -8.45 -0.24
C TYR A 38 -2.34 -7.87 0.57
N ASP A 39 -3.21 -7.11 -0.09
CA ASP A 39 -4.39 -6.52 0.55
C ASP A 39 -5.38 -7.58 1.03
N GLU A 40 -5.57 -8.65 0.25
CA GLU A 40 -6.39 -9.80 0.64
C GLU A 40 -5.83 -10.50 1.88
N TRP A 41 -4.51 -10.76 1.90
CA TRP A 41 -3.84 -11.33 3.06
C TRP A 41 -3.97 -10.44 4.31
N LEU A 42 -3.76 -9.13 4.16
CA LEU A 42 -3.86 -8.18 5.28
C LEU A 42 -5.30 -8.12 5.81
N SER A 43 -6.29 -8.02 4.92
CA SER A 43 -7.71 -8.02 5.29
C SER A 43 -8.12 -9.27 6.07
N ASN A 44 -7.68 -10.45 5.62
CA ASN A 44 -7.92 -11.71 6.34
C ASN A 44 -7.26 -11.72 7.73
N THR A 45 -6.02 -11.23 7.81
CA THR A 45 -5.29 -11.10 9.08
C THR A 45 -6.04 -10.18 10.05
N GLU A 46 -6.50 -9.02 9.58
CA GLU A 46 -7.26 -8.08 10.41
C GLU A 46 -8.60 -8.65 10.87
N LYS A 47 -9.26 -9.44 10.03
CA LYS A 47 -10.50 -10.12 10.39
C LYS A 47 -10.26 -11.09 11.53
N ILE A 48 -9.23 -11.93 11.43
CA ILE A 48 -8.84 -12.89 12.47
C ILE A 48 -8.54 -12.15 13.79
N LEU A 49 -7.73 -11.09 13.74
CA LEU A 49 -7.42 -10.26 14.92
C LEU A 49 -8.67 -9.66 15.59
N ARG A 50 -9.60 -9.10 14.80
CA ARG A 50 -10.78 -8.39 15.33
C ARG A 50 -11.85 -9.34 15.87
N TYR A 51 -12.08 -10.46 15.20
CA TYR A 51 -13.22 -11.33 15.49
C TYR A 51 -12.86 -12.57 16.30
N GLU A 52 -11.62 -13.07 16.18
CA GLU A 52 -11.17 -14.29 16.84
C GLU A 52 -10.28 -13.98 18.06
N GLY A 53 -9.89 -12.71 18.26
CA GLY A 53 -9.04 -12.30 19.37
C GLY A 53 -7.63 -12.91 19.32
N ALA A 54 -7.21 -13.36 18.14
CA ALA A 54 -5.94 -14.02 17.92
C ALA A 54 -4.76 -13.03 17.97
N GLU A 55 -3.55 -13.55 18.13
CA GLU A 55 -2.31 -12.78 18.00
C GLU A 55 -2.00 -12.48 16.53
N LEU A 56 -1.25 -11.40 16.29
CA LEU A 56 -0.81 -11.04 14.94
C LEU A 56 0.13 -12.13 14.42
N PRO A 57 -0.17 -12.78 13.27
CA PRO A 57 0.71 -13.80 12.70
C PRO A 57 2.10 -13.24 12.46
N GLU A 58 3.09 -14.12 12.50
CA GLU A 58 4.48 -13.74 12.28
C GLU A 58 4.64 -13.03 10.94
N ALA A 59 5.12 -11.78 10.96
CA ALA A 59 5.40 -11.03 9.75
C ALA A 59 6.68 -10.23 9.93
N ILE A 60 7.49 -10.22 8.87
CA ILE A 60 8.74 -9.47 8.81
C ILE A 60 8.60 -8.44 7.69
N VAL A 61 8.71 -7.17 8.06
CA VAL A 61 8.73 -6.05 7.11
C VAL A 61 10.16 -5.57 7.00
N SER A 62 10.71 -5.58 5.79
CA SER A 62 12.10 -5.19 5.54
C SER A 62 12.18 -4.16 4.41
N LEU A 63 13.00 -3.13 4.59
CA LEU A 63 13.33 -2.13 3.58
C LEU A 63 14.85 -2.03 3.41
N VAL A 64 15.32 -2.09 2.17
CA VAL A 64 16.74 -1.88 1.83
C VAL A 64 16.82 -0.78 0.78
N CYS A 65 17.50 0.33 1.10
CA CYS A 65 17.69 1.46 0.19
C CYS A 65 19.17 1.55 -0.22
N LYS A 66 19.49 1.10 -1.44
CA LYS A 66 20.87 1.08 -1.95
C LYS A 66 21.38 2.43 -2.49
N ASP A 67 20.51 3.43 -2.55
CA ASP A 67 20.80 4.79 -3.01
C ASP A 67 21.21 5.74 -1.86
N THR A 68 21.40 5.20 -0.65
CA THR A 68 21.88 5.92 0.52
C THR A 68 23.32 5.49 0.84
N ASP A 69 24.12 6.42 1.35
CA ASP A 69 25.46 6.17 1.87
C ASP A 69 25.56 6.65 3.32
N PRO A 70 25.64 5.74 4.32
CA PRO A 70 25.65 4.29 4.19
C PRO A 70 24.31 3.72 3.71
N VAL A 71 24.33 2.49 3.19
CA VAL A 71 23.11 1.76 2.78
C VAL A 71 22.17 1.63 3.97
N LEU A 72 20.97 2.18 3.84
CA LEU A 72 19.90 2.05 4.82
C LEU A 72 19.27 0.67 4.70
N SER A 73 19.44 -0.15 5.73
CA SER A 73 18.78 -1.45 5.88
C SER A 73 17.96 -1.44 7.17
N TRP A 74 16.67 -1.70 7.05
CA TRP A 74 15.74 -1.69 8.18
C TRP A 74 14.83 -2.92 8.13
N GLU A 75 14.58 -3.51 9.30
CA GLU A 75 13.71 -4.67 9.46
C GLU A 75 12.93 -4.56 10.77
N LEU A 76 11.64 -4.90 10.71
CA LEU A 76 10.78 -5.01 11.88
C LEU A 76 9.96 -6.30 11.81
N ASN A 77 9.80 -6.97 12.95
CA ASN A 77 9.05 -8.21 13.07
C ASN A 77 7.95 -8.13 14.13
N THR A 78 6.94 -8.98 14.00
CA THR A 78 5.78 -8.96 14.92
C THR A 78 6.11 -9.43 16.33
N SER A 79 7.17 -10.24 16.50
CA SER A 79 7.61 -10.72 17.82
C SER A 79 8.19 -9.62 18.71
N LYS A 80 8.71 -8.53 18.13
CA LYS A 80 9.21 -7.37 18.87
C LYS A 80 8.13 -6.29 19.03
N ASP A 81 7.31 -6.06 18.01
CA ASP A 81 6.41 -4.91 17.99
C ASP A 81 5.17 -5.12 17.09
N GLY A 82 4.32 -6.08 17.47
CA GLY A 82 3.14 -6.45 16.67
C GLY A 82 2.20 -5.28 16.34
N ALA A 83 1.96 -4.36 17.26
CA ALA A 83 1.07 -3.21 17.02
C ALA A 83 1.65 -2.24 15.97
N ASN A 84 2.95 -1.96 16.02
CA ASN A 84 3.58 -1.10 15.02
C ASN A 84 3.77 -1.80 13.68
N VAL A 85 4.05 -3.11 13.66
CA VAL A 85 4.06 -3.89 12.41
C VAL A 85 2.70 -3.85 11.72
N LEU A 86 1.59 -4.06 12.45
CA LEU A 86 0.26 -3.97 11.85
C LEU A 86 -0.03 -2.58 11.25
N ARG A 87 0.40 -1.50 11.92
CA ARG A 87 0.28 -0.13 11.39
C ARG A 87 1.12 0.05 10.12
N LEU A 88 2.33 -0.49 10.08
CA LEU A 88 3.19 -0.45 8.89
C LEU A 88 2.58 -1.24 7.73
N LEU A 89 2.01 -2.41 8.00
CA LEU A 89 1.34 -3.22 6.99
C LEU A 89 0.16 -2.46 6.35
N ARG A 90 -0.63 -1.76 7.16
CA ARG A 90 -1.70 -0.85 6.67
C ARG A 90 -1.14 0.27 5.80
N LEU A 91 -0.08 0.95 6.26
CA LEU A 91 0.56 2.00 5.49
C LEU A 91 1.07 1.52 4.13
N ILE A 92 1.63 0.31 4.06
CA ILE A 92 2.05 -0.31 2.80
C ILE A 92 0.86 -0.55 1.86
N SER A 93 -0.30 -0.97 2.40
CA SER A 93 -1.54 -1.15 1.64
C SER A 93 -2.09 0.19 1.12
N ASP A 94 -2.21 1.18 2.02
CA ASP A 94 -2.74 2.51 1.72
C ASP A 94 -1.88 3.26 0.69
N ALA A 95 -0.56 3.10 0.80
CA ALA A 95 0.41 3.69 -0.11
C ALA A 95 0.54 2.93 -1.44
N ASN A 96 -0.11 1.77 -1.58
CA ASN A 96 -0.09 0.96 -2.80
C ASN A 96 1.33 0.58 -3.26
N LEU A 97 2.24 0.29 -2.31
CA LEU A 97 3.68 0.21 -2.60
C LEU A 97 4.07 -0.99 -3.47
N PHE A 98 3.32 -2.09 -3.43
CA PHE A 98 3.55 -3.23 -4.32
C PHE A 98 3.05 -2.97 -5.76
N SER A 99 2.26 -1.92 -5.96
CA SER A 99 1.94 -1.40 -7.30
C SER A 99 2.88 -0.29 -7.74
N ALA A 100 3.42 0.48 -6.79
CA ALA A 100 4.43 1.51 -7.05
C ALA A 100 5.67 0.91 -7.74
N GLY A 101 6.09 -0.31 -7.36
CA GLY A 101 7.14 -1.07 -8.04
C GLY A 101 6.71 -1.80 -9.34
N ALA A 102 5.42 -1.75 -9.69
CA ALA A 102 4.83 -2.46 -10.83
C ALA A 102 4.06 -1.49 -11.73
N SER A 103 4.79 -0.72 -12.55
CA SER A 103 4.13 0.04 -13.62
C SER A 103 3.44 -0.91 -14.60
N LEU A 104 2.15 -0.68 -14.86
CA LEU A 104 1.34 -1.41 -15.84
C LEU A 104 1.94 -1.42 -17.26
N PHE A 105 2.91 -0.54 -17.55
CA PHE A 105 3.49 -0.36 -18.88
C PHE A 105 5.02 -0.46 -18.90
N LYS A 106 5.70 -0.56 -17.74
CA LYS A 106 7.16 -0.71 -17.66
C LYS A 106 7.55 -1.65 -16.52
N LYS A 107 8.44 -2.59 -16.81
CA LYS A 107 9.23 -3.30 -15.79
C LYS A 107 10.04 -2.26 -14.99
N HIS A 108 9.50 -1.73 -13.90
CA HIS A 108 10.31 -1.06 -12.88
C HIS A 108 10.75 -2.06 -11.81
N SER A 109 11.33 -3.17 -12.28
CA SER A 109 11.97 -4.19 -11.45
C SER A 109 13.36 -3.78 -10.93
N THR A 110 13.80 -2.54 -11.17
CA THR A 110 15.22 -2.12 -11.04
C THR A 110 15.46 -0.90 -10.14
N GLY A 111 14.45 -0.47 -9.37
CA GLY A 111 14.65 0.61 -8.39
C GLY A 111 15.64 0.22 -7.28
N PRO A 112 16.41 1.17 -6.73
CA PRO A 112 17.43 0.91 -5.71
C PRO A 112 16.85 0.57 -4.34
N ILE A 113 15.54 0.75 -4.15
CA ILE A 113 14.83 0.46 -2.91
C ILE A 113 14.08 -0.87 -3.05
N THR A 114 14.33 -1.80 -2.15
CA THR A 114 13.63 -3.08 -2.07
C THR A 114 12.77 -3.10 -0.80
N LEU A 115 11.46 -3.24 -0.98
CA LEU A 115 10.51 -3.53 0.09
C LEU A 115 10.15 -5.02 0.03
N SER A 116 10.19 -5.69 1.18
CA SER A 116 9.61 -7.01 1.34
C SER A 116 8.76 -7.13 2.60
N VAL A 117 7.67 -7.88 2.47
CA VAL A 117 6.86 -8.38 3.58
C VAL A 117 6.87 -9.90 3.50
N THR A 118 7.50 -10.54 4.47
CA THR A 118 7.59 -12.00 4.58
C THR A 118 6.62 -12.46 5.66
N THR A 119 5.79 -13.44 5.32
CA THR A 119 4.83 -14.09 6.21
C THR A 119 5.13 -15.59 6.23
N PRO A 120 4.47 -16.42 7.07
CA PRO A 120 4.77 -17.85 7.13
C PRO A 120 4.35 -18.57 5.85
N THR A 121 3.42 -17.98 5.08
CA THR A 121 2.81 -18.60 3.90
C THR A 121 3.19 -17.92 2.59
N ASP A 122 3.74 -16.70 2.63
CA ASP A 122 3.98 -15.90 1.43
C ASP A 122 5.13 -14.91 1.59
N THR A 123 5.62 -14.38 0.47
CA THR A 123 6.57 -13.27 0.47
C THR A 123 6.20 -12.28 -0.62
N PHE A 124 5.85 -11.07 -0.20
CA PHE A 124 5.56 -9.94 -1.08
C PHE A 124 6.82 -9.11 -1.24
N LYS A 125 7.24 -8.83 -2.49
CA LYS A 125 8.49 -8.11 -2.75
C LYS A 125 8.36 -7.15 -3.92
N ALA A 126 8.67 -5.88 -3.70
CA ALA A 126 8.73 -4.87 -4.76
C ALA A 126 10.07 -4.13 -4.74
N ASN A 127 10.56 -3.83 -5.94
CA ASN A 127 11.65 -2.87 -6.14
C ASN A 127 11.04 -1.56 -6.64
N MET A 128 11.49 -0.44 -6.10
CA MET A 128 10.93 0.88 -6.39
C MET A 128 11.99 1.96 -6.28
N ARG A 129 11.69 3.14 -6.80
CA ARG A 129 12.49 4.35 -6.60
C ARG A 129 11.93 5.15 -5.44
N ARG A 130 12.73 6.07 -4.90
CA ARG A 130 12.28 7.00 -3.85
C ARG A 130 11.09 7.84 -4.31
N GLU A 131 11.06 8.25 -5.57
CA GLU A 131 9.94 8.99 -6.18
C GLU A 131 8.62 8.21 -6.09
N ASP A 132 8.66 6.90 -6.28
CA ASP A 132 7.48 6.04 -6.23
C ASP A 132 6.92 5.95 -4.80
N LEU A 133 7.79 5.89 -3.79
CA LEU A 133 7.41 5.94 -2.37
C LEU A 133 6.80 7.28 -1.99
N LEU A 134 7.37 8.38 -2.48
CA LEU A 134 6.93 9.73 -2.15
C LEU A 134 5.71 10.18 -2.97
N SER A 135 5.25 9.37 -3.92
CA SER A 135 4.07 9.66 -4.76
C SER A 135 2.75 9.67 -3.98
N SER A 136 2.71 9.11 -2.76
CA SER A 136 1.54 9.11 -1.89
C SER A 136 1.86 9.64 -0.49
N PRO A 137 0.91 10.32 0.19
CA PRO A 137 1.10 10.75 1.57
C PRO A 137 1.44 9.58 2.52
N ALA A 138 0.81 8.41 2.32
CA ALA A 138 1.06 7.22 3.13
C ALA A 138 2.48 6.67 2.91
N GLY A 139 3.00 6.71 1.67
CA GLY A 139 4.36 6.28 1.37
C GLY A 139 5.43 7.23 1.92
N ALA A 140 5.15 8.55 1.92
CA ALA A 140 6.00 9.54 2.59
C ALA A 140 6.05 9.33 4.11
N VAL A 141 4.91 9.02 4.74
CA VAL A 141 4.85 8.67 6.16
C VAL A 141 5.61 7.38 6.44
N PHE A 142 5.43 6.35 5.60
CA PHE A 142 6.15 5.08 5.71
C PHE A 142 7.67 5.30 5.69
N MET A 143 8.20 6.04 4.70
CA MET A 143 9.63 6.30 4.59
C MET A 143 10.17 7.05 5.82
N LYS A 144 9.44 8.06 6.29
CA LYS A 144 9.83 8.83 7.47
C LYS A 144 9.85 7.97 8.74
N LEU A 145 8.88 7.06 8.90
CA LEU A 145 8.90 6.10 10.00
C LEU A 145 10.14 5.21 9.93
N VAL A 146 10.46 4.68 8.75
CA VAL A 146 11.66 3.85 8.57
C VAL A 146 12.94 4.61 8.92
N GLU A 147 13.09 5.86 8.46
CA GLU A 147 14.24 6.70 8.78
C GLU A 147 14.37 6.95 10.29
N VAL A 148 13.27 7.26 10.98
CA VAL A 148 13.25 7.46 12.43
C VAL A 148 13.61 6.18 13.18
N TYR A 149 13.08 5.03 12.78
CA TYR A 149 13.40 3.76 13.42
C TYR A 149 14.84 3.31 13.18
N ALA A 150 15.35 3.51 11.97
CA ALA A 150 16.72 3.14 11.62
C ALA A 150 17.77 4.03 12.32
N THR A 151 17.47 5.33 12.51
CA THR A 151 18.34 6.24 13.25
C THR A 151 18.21 6.08 14.76
N GLY A 152 17.01 5.76 15.26
CA GLY A 152 16.73 5.54 16.68
C GLY A 152 17.33 4.25 17.26
N SER A 153 17.69 3.25 16.45
CA SER A 153 18.40 2.05 16.92
C SER A 153 19.92 2.23 17.09
N SER A 154 20.43 3.44 16.79
CA SER A 154 21.85 3.79 16.87
C SER A 154 22.27 4.37 18.24
N GLY A 155 21.40 4.32 19.26
CA GLY A 155 21.59 4.93 20.58
C GLY A 155 21.67 3.92 21.71
#